data_AF-A0A956EP64-F1
#
_entry.id   AF-A0A956EP64-F1
#
_cell.length_a   1.000
_cell.length_b   1.000
_cell.length_c   1.000
_cell.angle_alpha   90.00
_cell.angle_beta   90.00
_cell.angle_gamma   90.00
#
_symmetry.space_group_name_H-M   'P 1'
#
loop_
_entity.id
_entity.type
_entity.pdbx_description
1 polymer ?
#
loop_
_entity_poly.entity_id
_entity_poly.type
_entity_poly.pdbx_seq_one_letter_code
_entity_poly.pdbx_strand_id
1 'polypeptide(L)'
;AAFSTIESHYPELAQEMQLVMQSYHPVGYDPERHLSASYAEAIGAAYLSLHPDSMTLSEALIHEFCHNKINTLFAGDQLLENAFEPLFSSPVRPDPRPLYGVLLAVHAFVPVAELYRRMLEAGAAVSASPAFRARYEQIVAKNLDGIATLRTHASPTPTGAWCLAELFAWADAQHQPQVTPEVARAIPD
;
A
#
# COMPACT_ATOMS: atom_id res chain seq x y z
N ALA A 1 -1.56 9.74 17.12
CA ALA A 1 -0.67 10.42 16.16
C ALA A 1 -0.68 9.67 14.83
N ALA A 2 0.05 8.56 14.66
CA ALA A 2 0.09 7.82 13.40
C ALA A 2 -1.29 7.35 12.90
N PHE A 3 -2.04 6.59 13.72
CA PHE A 3 -3.40 6.18 13.34
C PHE A 3 -4.33 7.37 13.06
N SER A 4 -4.22 8.44 13.85
CA SER A 4 -5.00 9.66 13.67
C SER A 4 -4.73 10.37 12.34
N THR A 5 -3.51 10.27 11.80
CA THR A 5 -3.18 10.74 10.44
C THR A 5 -3.97 9.97 9.39
N ILE A 6 -4.08 8.64 9.55
CA ILE A 6 -4.86 7.78 8.66
C ILE A 6 -6.35 8.13 8.79
N GLU A 7 -6.89 8.25 10.01
CA GLU A 7 -8.29 8.64 10.25
C GLU A 7 -8.64 9.98 9.59
N SER A 8 -7.71 10.94 9.62
CA SER A 8 -7.97 12.29 9.11
C SER A 8 -7.90 12.39 7.59
N HIS A 9 -7.02 11.62 6.95
CA HIS A 9 -6.75 11.74 5.52
C HIS A 9 -7.25 10.56 4.68
N TYR A 10 -7.53 9.42 5.31
CA TYR A 10 -8.03 8.21 4.66
C TYR A 10 -9.07 7.49 5.54
N PRO A 11 -10.20 8.15 5.85
CA PRO A 11 -11.16 7.67 6.84
C PRO A 11 -11.80 6.33 6.46
N GLU A 12 -11.99 6.04 5.17
CA GLU A 12 -12.55 4.76 4.73
C GLU A 12 -11.61 3.61 5.06
N LEU A 13 -10.31 3.77 4.80
CA LEU A 13 -9.30 2.78 5.17
C LEU A 13 -9.19 2.62 6.69
N ALA A 14 -9.24 3.73 7.45
CA ALA A 14 -9.21 3.66 8.91
C ALA A 14 -10.39 2.88 9.49
N GLN A 15 -11.59 3.01 8.91
CA GLN A 15 -12.76 2.23 9.31
C GLN A 15 -12.58 0.74 9.00
N GLU A 16 -12.05 0.39 7.82
CA GLU A 16 -11.73 -1.01 7.49
C GLU A 16 -10.69 -1.58 8.47
N MET A 17 -9.66 -0.80 8.80
CA MET A 17 -8.63 -1.20 9.77
C MET A 17 -9.25 -1.49 11.14
N GLN A 18 -10.21 -0.69 11.61
CA GLN A 18 -10.88 -0.91 12.89
C GLN A 18 -11.76 -2.17 12.90
N LEU A 19 -12.26 -2.61 11.74
CA LEU A 19 -13.07 -3.82 11.62
C LEU A 19 -12.22 -5.10 11.60
N VAL A 20 -11.04 -5.04 10.98
CA VAL A 20 -10.19 -6.21 10.75
C VAL A 20 -9.14 -6.38 11.85
N MET A 21 -8.52 -5.27 12.29
CA MET A 21 -7.39 -5.32 13.22
C MET A 21 -7.88 -5.40 14.66
N GLN A 22 -7.47 -6.47 15.34
CA GLN A 22 -7.81 -6.74 16.73
C GLN A 22 -6.72 -6.25 17.68
N SER A 23 -5.45 -6.31 17.26
CA SER A 23 -4.33 -5.93 18.12
C SER A 23 -3.09 -5.49 17.33
N TYR A 24 -2.35 -4.56 17.95
CA TYR A 24 -1.02 -4.14 17.51
C TYR A 24 -0.06 -4.38 18.68
N HIS A 25 1.05 -5.05 18.39
CA HIS A 25 2.05 -5.44 19.37
C HIS A 25 3.35 -4.65 19.15
N PRO A 26 3.64 -3.66 20.02
CA PRO A 26 4.95 -3.02 20.03
C PRO A 26 6.02 -4.04 20.46
N VAL A 27 7.01 -4.28 19.60
CA VAL A 27 8.09 -5.27 19.88
C VAL A 27 9.46 -4.62 20.15
N GLY A 28 9.51 -3.30 20.25
CA GLY A 28 10.72 -2.55 20.54
C GLY A 28 10.62 -1.09 20.12
N TYR A 29 11.73 -0.36 20.20
CA TYR A 29 11.88 0.99 19.67
C TYR A 29 13.21 1.07 18.91
N ASP A 30 13.18 1.69 17.73
CA ASP A 30 14.39 1.98 16.96
C ASP A 30 14.23 3.38 16.33
N PRO A 31 15.19 4.31 16.54
CA PRO A 31 15.09 5.68 16.05
C PRO A 31 15.47 5.84 14.57
N GLU A 32 16.08 4.83 13.94
CA GLU A 32 16.58 4.88 12.57
C GLU A 32 15.85 3.90 11.64
N ARG A 33 15.46 2.75 12.17
CA ARG A 33 14.86 1.65 11.41
C ARG A 33 13.44 1.40 11.89
N HIS A 34 12.64 0.84 10.98
CA HIS A 34 11.34 0.30 11.32
C HIS A 34 11.20 -1.10 10.76
N LEU A 35 10.84 -2.02 11.64
CA LEU A 35 10.49 -3.40 11.35
C LEU A 35 9.04 -3.64 11.77
N SER A 36 8.33 -4.36 10.91
CA SER A 36 6.96 -4.80 11.15
C SER A 36 6.73 -6.18 10.53
N ALA A 37 5.70 -6.88 11.03
CA ALA A 37 5.31 -8.19 10.53
C ALA A 37 3.84 -8.50 10.82
N SER A 38 3.25 -9.26 9.91
CA SER A 38 1.95 -9.92 10.05
C SER A 38 2.08 -11.36 9.55
N TYR A 39 1.27 -12.25 10.10
CA TYR A 39 1.33 -13.69 9.81
C TYR A 39 -0.01 -14.18 9.28
N ALA A 40 0.01 -15.12 8.33
CA ALA A 40 -1.21 -15.71 7.79
C ALA A 40 -1.97 -16.52 8.85
N GLU A 41 -1.25 -17.01 9.86
CA GLU A 41 -1.74 -17.80 10.99
C GLU A 41 -2.35 -16.93 12.11
N ALA A 42 -2.18 -15.61 12.06
CA ALA A 42 -2.60 -14.67 13.10
C ALA A 42 -3.28 -13.43 12.50
N ILE A 43 -4.32 -13.65 11.71
CA ILE A 43 -5.11 -12.58 11.09
C ILE A 43 -5.74 -11.69 12.17
N GLY A 44 -5.61 -10.38 11.99
CA GLY A 44 -6.05 -9.34 12.92
C GLY A 44 -4.97 -8.88 13.89
N ALA A 45 -3.77 -9.45 13.83
CA ALA A 45 -2.62 -9.03 14.63
C ALA A 45 -1.50 -8.47 13.77
N ALA A 46 -0.82 -7.45 14.28
CA ALA A 46 0.39 -6.89 13.67
C ALA A 46 1.45 -6.63 14.74
N TYR A 47 2.70 -6.87 14.38
CA TYR A 47 3.86 -6.66 15.25
C TYR A 47 4.71 -5.56 14.64
N LEU A 48 5.12 -4.59 15.44
CA LEU A 48 5.93 -3.48 14.93
C LEU A 48 6.87 -2.88 15.98
N SER A 49 8.03 -2.46 15.53
CA SER A 49 8.91 -1.56 16.29
C SER A 49 8.32 -0.14 16.32
N LEU A 50 8.46 0.54 17.45
CA LEU A 50 8.12 1.95 17.57
C LEU A 50 9.21 2.81 16.92
N HIS A 51 8.80 3.91 16.28
CA HIS A 51 9.67 4.84 15.57
C HIS A 51 9.24 6.28 15.87
N PRO A 52 10.16 7.26 15.97
CA PRO A 52 9.81 8.64 16.29
C PRO A 52 9.05 9.37 15.18
N ASP A 53 9.25 8.98 13.92
CA ASP A 53 8.49 9.52 12.79
C ASP A 53 7.10 8.87 12.68
N SER A 54 6.07 9.71 12.85
CA SER A 54 4.67 9.33 12.70
C SER A 54 4.30 8.83 11.31
N MET A 55 4.96 9.31 10.25
CA MET A 55 4.69 8.83 8.89
C MET A 55 5.19 7.41 8.71
N THR A 56 6.40 7.09 9.20
CA THR A 56 6.89 5.71 9.22
C THR A 56 5.91 4.75 9.91
N LEU A 57 5.37 5.15 11.07
CA LEU A 57 4.36 4.34 11.75
C LEU A 57 3.03 4.28 10.98
N SER A 58 2.62 5.36 10.31
CA SER A 58 1.39 5.37 9.50
C SER A 58 1.49 4.45 8.29
N GLU A 59 2.63 4.48 7.59
CA GLU A 59 2.95 3.53 6.51
C GLU A 59 2.86 2.09 7.02
N ALA A 60 3.49 1.80 8.16
CA ALA A 60 3.53 0.47 8.74
C ALA A 60 2.14 -0.05 9.15
N LEU A 61 1.32 0.78 9.78
CA LEU A 61 -0.03 0.40 10.17
C LEU A 61 -0.88 0.01 8.94
N ILE A 62 -0.81 0.81 7.86
CA ILE A 62 -1.49 0.49 6.60
C ILE A 62 -0.92 -0.79 5.98
N HIS A 63 0.40 -0.90 5.93
CA HIS A 63 1.11 -2.03 5.34
C HIS A 63 0.70 -3.35 6.00
N GLU A 64 0.77 -3.41 7.33
CA GLU A 64 0.43 -4.62 8.09
C GLU A 64 -1.07 -4.92 8.06
N PHE A 65 -1.94 -3.90 8.08
CA PHE A 65 -3.36 -4.10 7.83
C PHE A 65 -3.60 -4.74 6.45
N CYS A 66 -2.94 -4.25 5.40
CA CYS A 66 -3.12 -4.77 4.05
C CYS A 66 -2.60 -6.20 3.91
N HIS A 67 -1.55 -6.58 4.65
CA HIS A 67 -1.14 -7.99 4.77
C HIS A 67 -2.21 -8.84 5.44
N ASN A 68 -2.82 -8.38 6.53
CA ASN A 68 -3.94 -9.08 7.16
C ASN A 68 -5.15 -9.22 6.21
N LYS A 69 -5.49 -8.15 5.49
CA LYS A 69 -6.58 -8.13 4.51
C LYS A 69 -6.36 -9.15 3.39
N ILE A 70 -5.19 -9.17 2.77
CA ILE A 70 -4.93 -10.14 1.69
C ILE A 70 -4.71 -11.56 2.20
N ASN A 71 -4.14 -11.75 3.39
CA ASN A 71 -4.06 -13.08 4.01
C ASN A 71 -5.44 -13.66 4.30
N THR A 72 -6.42 -12.82 4.65
CA THR A 72 -7.82 -13.23 4.79
C THR A 72 -8.38 -13.75 3.46
N LEU A 73 -8.07 -13.09 2.34
CA LEU A 73 -8.45 -13.58 1.02
C LEU A 73 -7.78 -14.91 0.69
N PHE A 74 -6.47 -15.03 0.92
CA PHE A 74 -5.72 -16.27 0.70
C PHE A 74 -6.16 -17.44 1.59
N ALA A 75 -6.67 -17.16 2.78
CA ALA A 75 -7.22 -18.19 3.67
C ALA A 75 -8.55 -18.76 3.15
N GLY A 76 -9.30 -18.00 2.35
CA GLY A 76 -10.54 -18.43 1.72
C GLY A 76 -10.34 -19.06 0.34
N ASP A 77 -9.55 -18.40 -0.53
CA ASP A 77 -9.34 -18.78 -1.92
C ASP A 77 -7.90 -18.56 -2.38
N GLN A 78 -7.43 -19.39 -3.33
CA GLN A 78 -6.21 -19.10 -4.07
C GLN A 78 -6.44 -17.89 -5.00
N LEU A 79 -5.51 -16.94 -5.05
CA LEU A 79 -5.62 -15.75 -5.92
C LEU A 79 -4.87 -15.91 -7.25
N LEU A 80 -3.81 -16.70 -7.29
CA LEU A 80 -2.97 -16.89 -8.48
C LEU A 80 -2.72 -18.38 -8.70
N GLU A 81 -2.94 -18.86 -9.92
CA GLU A 81 -2.61 -20.24 -10.32
C GLU A 81 -1.10 -20.48 -10.31
N ASN A 82 -0.31 -19.43 -10.63
CA ASN A 82 1.15 -19.45 -10.68
C ASN A 82 1.79 -18.61 -9.55
N ALA A 83 1.23 -18.70 -8.34
CA ALA A 83 1.63 -17.85 -7.22
C ALA A 83 3.10 -17.98 -6.84
N PHE A 84 3.65 -19.20 -6.85
CA PHE A 84 4.94 -19.53 -6.24
C PHE A 84 6.08 -19.75 -7.23
N GLU A 85 5.79 -19.93 -8.52
CA GLU A 85 6.79 -20.10 -9.58
C GLU A 85 6.24 -19.59 -10.93
N PRO A 86 7.11 -19.07 -11.84
CA PRO A 86 8.56 -18.89 -11.68
C PRO A 86 8.90 -17.66 -10.81
N LEU A 87 10.19 -17.39 -10.62
CA LEU A 87 10.66 -16.21 -9.89
C LEU A 87 10.87 -15.02 -10.83
N PHE A 88 10.53 -13.83 -10.35
CA PHE A 88 10.60 -12.56 -11.07
C PHE A 88 11.51 -11.58 -10.34
N SER A 89 12.09 -10.63 -11.08
CA SER A 89 12.85 -9.54 -10.48
C SER A 89 11.96 -8.74 -9.51
N SER A 90 12.52 -8.29 -8.39
CA SER A 90 11.80 -7.46 -7.42
C SER A 90 12.36 -6.04 -7.41
N PRO A 91 11.51 -4.99 -7.46
CA PRO A 91 11.99 -3.61 -7.34
C PRO A 91 12.46 -3.26 -5.92
N VAL A 92 12.16 -4.10 -4.93
CA VAL A 92 12.40 -3.81 -3.51
C VAL A 92 13.53 -4.66 -2.94
N ARG A 93 13.76 -5.86 -3.50
CA ARG A 93 14.79 -6.79 -3.03
C ARG A 93 15.74 -7.23 -4.14
N PRO A 94 17.00 -7.52 -3.80
CA PRO A 94 17.97 -8.04 -4.75
C PRO A 94 17.64 -9.47 -5.22
N ASP A 95 16.96 -10.25 -4.37
CA ASP A 95 16.62 -11.64 -4.69
C ASP A 95 15.32 -11.72 -5.50
N PRO A 96 15.26 -12.54 -6.58
CA PRO A 96 14.03 -12.83 -7.28
C PRO A 96 12.96 -13.37 -6.34
N ARG A 97 11.71 -13.00 -6.58
CA ARG A 97 10.57 -13.44 -5.77
C ARG A 97 9.45 -14.00 -6.65
N PRO A 98 8.66 -14.94 -6.12
CA PRO A 98 7.48 -15.40 -6.81
C PRO A 98 6.40 -14.31 -6.85
N LEU A 99 5.41 -14.44 -7.74
CA LEU A 99 4.34 -13.45 -7.90
C LEU A 99 3.54 -13.23 -6.62
N TYR A 100 3.43 -14.25 -5.76
CA TYR A 100 2.86 -14.12 -4.42
C TYR A 100 3.51 -12.97 -3.65
N GLY A 101 4.84 -12.90 -3.63
CA GLY A 101 5.57 -11.84 -2.94
C GLY A 101 5.43 -10.47 -3.60
N VAL A 102 5.26 -10.42 -4.92
CA VAL A 102 5.00 -9.18 -5.67
C VAL A 102 3.61 -8.65 -5.35
N LEU A 103 2.60 -9.52 -5.37
CA LEU A 103 1.22 -9.21 -5.03
C LEU A 103 1.09 -8.69 -3.60
N LEU A 104 1.70 -9.38 -2.63
CA LEU A 104 1.75 -8.91 -1.24
C LEU A 104 2.33 -7.49 -1.13
N ALA A 105 3.43 -7.22 -1.84
CA ALA A 105 4.10 -5.93 -1.78
C ALA A 105 3.23 -4.80 -2.34
N VAL A 106 2.68 -4.96 -3.56
CA VAL A 106 1.87 -3.89 -4.16
C VAL A 106 0.53 -3.70 -3.43
N HIS A 107 -0.08 -4.78 -2.95
CA HIS A 107 -1.32 -4.70 -2.18
C HIS A 107 -1.12 -3.91 -0.88
N ALA A 108 0.06 -4.02 -0.26
CA ALA A 108 0.37 -3.29 0.96
C ALA A 108 0.76 -1.83 0.72
N PHE A 109 1.46 -1.52 -0.38
CA PHE A 109 1.98 -0.17 -0.63
C PHE A 109 1.11 0.72 -1.52
N VAL A 110 0.13 0.18 -2.26
CA VAL A 110 -0.84 1.02 -3.01
C VAL A 110 -1.67 1.91 -2.08
N PRO A 111 -2.26 1.39 -0.98
CA PRO A 111 -3.00 2.24 -0.03
C PRO A 111 -2.10 3.24 0.71
N VAL A 112 -0.80 2.92 0.87
CA VAL A 112 0.18 3.88 1.40
C VAL A 112 0.36 5.05 0.42
N ALA A 113 0.57 4.77 -0.87
CA ALA A 113 0.66 5.83 -1.88
C ALA A 113 -0.61 6.71 -1.89
N GLU A 114 -1.77 6.08 -1.72
CA GLU A 114 -3.05 6.79 -1.64
C GLU A 114 -3.15 7.72 -0.41
N LEU A 115 -2.66 7.30 0.76
CA LEU A 115 -2.55 8.19 1.93
C LEU A 115 -1.71 9.43 1.59
N TYR A 116 -0.54 9.24 0.98
CA TYR A 116 0.35 10.34 0.58
C TYR A 116 -0.34 11.30 -0.41
N ARG A 117 -1.02 10.77 -1.42
CA ARG A 117 -1.79 11.55 -2.40
C ARG A 117 -2.85 12.42 -1.71
N ARG A 118 -3.66 11.82 -0.84
CA ARG A 118 -4.71 12.53 -0.08
C ARG A 118 -4.14 13.61 0.85
N MET A 119 -3.00 13.35 1.48
CA MET A 119 -2.31 14.34 2.32
C MET A 119 -1.74 15.52 1.51
N LEU A 120 -1.26 15.26 0.29
CA LEU A 120 -0.83 16.31 -0.64
C LEU A 120 -2.00 17.19 -1.07
N GLU A 121 -3.13 16.57 -1.44
CA GLU A 121 -4.35 17.27 -1.84
C GLU A 121 -4.97 18.10 -0.71
N ALA A 122 -4.93 17.58 0.52
CA ALA A 122 -5.37 18.29 1.70
C ALA A 122 -4.41 19.40 2.17
N GLY A 123 -3.23 19.54 1.54
CA GLY A 123 -2.22 20.53 1.95
C GLY A 123 -1.69 20.30 3.37
N ALA A 124 -1.59 19.03 3.80
CA ALA A 124 -1.10 18.69 5.14
C ALA A 124 0.31 19.26 5.37
N ALA A 125 0.59 19.83 6.55
CA ALA A 125 1.85 20.54 6.81
C ALA A 125 3.12 19.72 6.50
N VAL A 126 3.09 18.40 6.78
CA VAL A 126 4.22 17.49 6.50
C VAL A 126 4.49 17.31 5.00
N SER A 127 3.48 17.50 4.14
CA SER A 127 3.59 17.29 2.69
C SER A 127 4.38 18.39 1.97
N ALA A 128 4.67 19.50 2.66
CA ALA A 128 5.57 20.54 2.18
C ALA A 128 7.05 20.08 2.15
N SER A 129 7.40 19.02 2.89
CA SER A 129 8.77 18.51 2.94
C SER A 129 9.20 17.87 1.61
N PRO A 130 10.40 18.20 1.08
CA PRO A 130 10.95 17.50 -0.07
C PRO A 130 11.12 15.99 0.15
N ALA A 131 11.46 15.58 1.38
CA ALA A 131 11.60 14.17 1.72
C ALA A 131 10.26 13.42 1.64
N PHE A 132 9.14 14.09 1.98
CA PHE A 132 7.80 13.51 1.86
C PHE A 132 7.45 13.23 0.40
N ARG A 133 7.71 14.20 -0.49
CA ARG A 133 7.47 14.05 -1.94
C ARG A 133 8.36 12.98 -2.56
N ALA A 134 9.64 12.97 -2.23
CA ALA A 134 10.57 11.95 -2.70
C ALA A 134 10.15 10.54 -2.26
N ARG A 135 9.67 10.38 -1.01
CA ARG A 135 9.14 9.12 -0.50
C ARG A 135 7.89 8.68 -1.27
N TYR A 136 6.95 9.59 -1.51
CA TYR A 136 5.75 9.32 -2.31
C TYR A 136 6.09 8.83 -3.71
N GLU A 137 6.95 9.55 -4.43
CA GLU A 137 7.37 9.21 -5.79
C GLU A 137 8.05 7.84 -5.85
N GLN A 138 8.90 7.52 -4.86
CA GLN A 138 9.52 6.20 -4.75
C GLN A 138 8.50 5.08 -4.55
N ILE A 139 7.49 5.29 -3.70
CA ILE A 139 6.42 4.30 -3.47
C ILE A 139 5.62 4.09 -4.75
N VAL A 140 5.21 5.18 -5.42
CA VAL A 140 4.46 5.10 -6.68
C VAL A 140 5.25 4.35 -7.75
N ALA A 141 6.51 4.69 -7.96
CA ALA A 141 7.36 4.03 -8.95
C ALA A 141 7.49 2.52 -8.69
N LYS A 142 7.72 2.12 -7.43
CA LYS A 142 7.83 0.69 -7.04
C LYS A 142 6.50 -0.06 -7.21
N ASN A 143 5.38 0.58 -6.89
CA ASN A 143 4.06 -0.01 -7.09
C ASN A 143 3.78 -0.23 -8.58
N LEU A 144 4.07 0.77 -9.43
CA LEU A 144 3.88 0.65 -10.87
C LEU A 144 4.71 -0.50 -11.47
N ASP A 145 5.97 -0.64 -11.06
CA ASP A 145 6.83 -1.74 -11.52
C ASP A 145 6.31 -3.13 -11.08
N GLY A 146 5.91 -3.27 -9.81
CA GLY A 146 5.31 -4.50 -9.30
C GLY A 146 3.98 -4.84 -9.98
N ILE A 147 3.14 -3.83 -10.24
CA ILE A 147 1.87 -3.99 -10.94
C ILE A 147 2.09 -4.36 -12.40
N ALA A 148 3.08 -3.78 -13.08
CA ALA A 148 3.46 -4.18 -14.43
C ALA A 148 3.88 -5.66 -14.48
N THR A 149 4.69 -6.10 -13.52
CA THR A 149 5.08 -7.51 -13.37
C THR A 149 3.86 -8.42 -13.23
N LEU A 150 2.90 -8.06 -12.37
CA LEU A 150 1.66 -8.82 -12.22
C LEU A 150 0.83 -8.82 -13.51
N ARG A 151 0.67 -7.68 -14.17
CA ARG A 151 -0.11 -7.56 -15.40
C ARG A 151 0.46 -8.43 -16.52
N THR A 152 1.79 -8.57 -16.59
CA THR A 152 2.45 -9.38 -17.62
C THR A 152 2.44 -10.87 -17.31
N HIS A 153 2.57 -11.25 -16.04
CA HIS A 153 2.91 -12.63 -15.67
C HIS A 153 1.88 -13.36 -14.81
N ALA A 154 0.94 -12.67 -14.19
CA ALA A 154 -0.05 -13.30 -13.33
C ALA A 154 -1.05 -14.14 -14.13
N SER A 155 -1.29 -15.36 -13.65
CA SER A 155 -2.45 -16.17 -14.03
C SER A 155 -3.43 -16.14 -12.86
N PRO A 156 -4.36 -15.17 -12.83
CA PRO A 156 -5.28 -15.03 -11.71
C PRO A 156 -6.35 -16.13 -11.74
N THR A 157 -6.74 -16.58 -10.55
CA THR A 157 -8.02 -17.28 -10.37
C THR A 157 -9.18 -16.28 -10.57
N PRO A 158 -10.45 -16.73 -10.63
CA PRO A 158 -11.59 -15.81 -10.68
C PRO A 158 -11.62 -14.81 -9.51
N THR A 159 -11.32 -15.24 -8.28
CA THR A 159 -11.22 -14.35 -7.11
C THR A 159 -10.02 -13.41 -7.23
N GLY A 160 -8.86 -13.92 -7.66
CA GLY A 160 -7.67 -13.10 -7.85
C GLY A 160 -7.82 -12.03 -8.93
N ALA A 161 -8.64 -12.28 -9.96
CA ALA A 161 -8.87 -11.32 -11.04
C ALA A 161 -9.50 -10.02 -10.51
N TRP A 162 -10.43 -10.10 -9.55
CA TRP A 162 -11.01 -8.93 -8.90
C TRP A 162 -9.97 -8.15 -8.09
N CYS A 163 -9.14 -8.86 -7.31
CA CYS A 163 -8.07 -8.22 -6.54
C CYS A 163 -7.06 -7.51 -7.44
N LEU A 164 -6.67 -8.12 -8.56
CA LEU A 164 -5.73 -7.52 -9.51
C LEU A 164 -6.36 -6.35 -10.27
N ALA A 165 -7.64 -6.41 -10.60
CA ALA A 165 -8.34 -5.34 -11.31
C ALA A 165 -8.27 -4.00 -10.57
N GLU A 166 -8.44 -3.99 -9.25
CA GLU A 166 -8.32 -2.78 -8.42
C GLU A 166 -6.91 -2.18 -8.48
N LEU A 167 -5.87 -3.04 -8.41
CA LEU A 167 -4.47 -2.60 -8.52
C LEU A 167 -4.17 -2.04 -9.92
N PHE A 168 -4.71 -2.67 -10.95
CA PHE A 168 -4.56 -2.25 -12.33
C PHE A 168 -5.23 -0.91 -12.59
N ALA A 169 -6.46 -0.72 -12.07
CA ALA A 169 -7.17 0.54 -12.15
C ALA A 169 -6.41 1.68 -11.44
N TRP A 170 -5.84 1.41 -10.26
CA TRP A 170 -5.00 2.38 -9.56
C TRP A 170 -3.77 2.80 -10.38
N ALA A 171 -3.08 1.84 -11.01
CA ALA A 171 -1.91 2.12 -11.85
C ALA A 171 -2.26 2.90 -13.12
N ASP A 172 -3.41 2.59 -13.73
CA ASP A 172 -3.89 3.29 -14.93
C ASP A 172 -4.25 4.75 -14.60
N ALA A 173 -4.79 5.02 -13.41
CA ALA A 173 -5.07 6.37 -12.93
C ALA A 173 -3.81 7.23 -12.71
N GLN A 174 -2.64 6.65 -12.44
CA GLN A 174 -1.39 7.40 -12.26
C GLN A 174 -0.87 8.02 -13.57
N HIS A 175 -1.28 7.48 -14.72
CA HIS A 175 -0.83 7.94 -16.04
C HIS A 175 -1.78 8.98 -16.66
N GLN A 176 -2.93 9.23 -16.04
CA GLN A 176 -3.85 10.26 -16.51
C GLN A 176 -3.34 11.64 -16.09
N PRO A 177 -3.37 12.65 -16.99
CA PRO A 177 -3.03 14.00 -16.60
C PRO A 177 -3.98 14.45 -15.49
N GLN A 178 -3.41 14.83 -14.35
CA GLN A 178 -4.14 15.43 -13.24
C GLN A 178 -4.80 16.72 -13.77
N VAL A 179 -6.12 16.70 -13.98
CA VAL A 179 -6.87 17.91 -14.33
C VAL A 179 -6.93 18.78 -13.07
N THR A 180 -6.05 19.76 -12.98
CA THR A 180 -6.15 20.78 -11.94
C THR A 180 -7.46 21.55 -12.10
N PRO A 181 -8.21 21.83 -11.01
CA PRO A 181 -9.49 22.56 -11.07
C PRO A 181 -9.38 23.98 -11.65
N GLU A 182 -8.17 24.47 -11.91
CA GLU A 182 -7.89 25.81 -12.42
C GLU A 182 -8.26 26.01 -13.90
N VAL A 183 -8.41 24.95 -14.69
CA VAL A 183 -8.68 25.08 -16.14
C VAL A 183 -10.19 25.21 -16.44
N ALA A 184 -11.09 24.99 -15.47
CA ALA A 184 -12.53 25.08 -15.68
C ALA A 184 -13.12 26.51 -15.58
N ARG A 185 -12.31 27.54 -15.32
CA ARG A 185 -12.78 28.94 -15.16
C ARG A 185 -12.38 29.91 -16.28
N ALA A 186 -11.91 29.41 -17.41
CA ALA A 186 -11.57 30.25 -18.57
C ALA A 186 -12.39 29.88 -19.80
N ILE A 187 -13.72 30.03 -19.72
CA ILE A 187 -14.55 30.28 -20.90
C ILE A 187 -15.42 31.49 -20.54
N PRO A 188 -15.07 32.71 -21.02
CA PRO A 188 -16.00 33.82 -21.01
C PRO A 188 -17.07 33.62 -22.11
N ASP A 189 -18.28 34.07 -21.80
CA ASP A 189 -19.46 34.11 -22.69
C ASP A 189 -19.20 34.84 -24.03
#